data_AF-A0A3D4NX72-F1
#
_entry.id   AF-A0A3D4NX72-F1
#
_cell.length_a   1.000
_cell.length_b   1.000
_cell.length_c   1.000
_cell.angle_alpha   90.00
_cell.angle_beta   90.00
_cell.angle_gamma   90.00
#
_symmetry.space_group_name_H-M   'P 1'
#
loop_
_entity.id
_entity.type
_entity.pdbx_description
1 polymer ?
#
loop_
_entity_poly.entity_id
_entity_poly.type
_entity_poly.pdbx_seq_one_letter_code
_entity_poly.pdbx_strand_id
1 'polypeptide(L)'
;GLSLADATRAVIRRYLREGRRIEGMGHRVHTQDPRRDVLWAMAGENGLAGPCVAVSRIAEEMLREVRGLSLPINVDGVIGAIIADMGLSPKLAKALFIFGRTMGLSAHYFEEVTTQPPMRSIVFSEAVYRGPAERAYPK
;
A
#
# COMPACT_ATOMS: atom_id res chain seq x y z
N GLY A 1 -27.81 -9.25 13.04
CA GLY A 1 -26.34 -9.41 13.09
C GLY A 1 -25.70 -8.09 13.53
N LEU A 2 -24.39 -8.08 13.81
CA LEU A 2 -23.65 -6.83 14.11
C LEU A 2 -23.73 -5.83 12.96
N SER A 3 -23.64 -4.54 13.26
CA SER A 3 -23.46 -3.51 12.22
C SER A 3 -22.10 -3.66 11.54
N LEU A 4 -21.95 -3.12 10.32
CA LEU A 4 -20.67 -3.12 9.60
C LEU A 4 -19.55 -2.45 10.42
N ALA A 5 -19.87 -1.34 11.08
CA ALA A 5 -18.95 -0.62 11.96
C ALA A 5 -18.54 -1.47 13.16
N ASP A 6 -19.50 -2.10 13.87
CA ASP A 6 -19.20 -2.93 15.03
C ASP A 6 -18.38 -4.17 14.67
N ALA A 7 -18.70 -4.80 13.54
CA ALA A 7 -17.92 -5.93 13.01
C ALA A 7 -16.50 -5.51 12.65
N THR A 8 -16.34 -4.39 11.95
CA THR A 8 -15.02 -3.83 11.57
C THR A 8 -14.19 -3.51 12.83
N ARG A 9 -14.81 -2.83 13.81
CA ARG A 9 -14.19 -2.51 15.10
C ARG A 9 -13.74 -3.77 15.85
N ALA A 10 -14.58 -4.81 15.89
CA ALA A 10 -14.26 -6.07 16.54
C ALA A 10 -13.05 -6.78 15.88
N VAL A 11 -12.99 -6.77 14.54
CA VAL A 11 -11.86 -7.35 13.79
C VAL A 11 -10.57 -6.57 14.03
N ILE A 12 -10.62 -5.24 13.98
CA ILE A 12 -9.45 -4.39 14.26
C ILE A 12 -8.95 -4.62 15.69
N ARG A 13 -9.84 -4.64 16.69
CA ARG A 13 -9.49 -4.94 18.09
C ARG A 13 -8.82 -6.30 18.22
N ARG A 14 -9.33 -7.33 17.53
CA ARG A 14 -8.71 -8.66 17.53
C ARG A 14 -7.29 -8.61 16.97
N TYR A 15 -7.10 -8.01 15.79
CA TYR A 15 -5.77 -7.94 15.15
C TYR A 15 -4.76 -7.21 16.03
N LEU A 16 -5.16 -6.10 16.65
CA LEU A 16 -4.26 -5.35 17.52
C LEU A 16 -3.90 -6.11 18.80
N ARG A 17 -4.85 -6.85 19.41
CA ARG A 17 -4.57 -7.74 20.55
C ARG A 17 -3.58 -8.86 20.19
N GLU A 18 -3.62 -9.34 18.96
CA GLU A 18 -2.69 -10.34 18.41
C GLU A 18 -1.32 -9.74 18.02
N GLY A 19 -1.10 -8.43 18.22
CA GLY A 19 0.12 -7.75 17.79
C GLY A 19 0.25 -7.58 16.27
N ARG A 20 -0.84 -7.80 15.53
CA ARG A 20 -0.88 -7.71 14.06
C ARG A 20 -1.18 -6.29 13.61
N ARG A 21 -0.60 -5.90 12.48
CA ARG A 21 -0.90 -4.62 11.82
C ARG A 21 -2.17 -4.77 10.98
N ILE A 22 -2.85 -3.66 10.77
CA ILE A 22 -3.91 -3.55 9.77
C ILE A 22 -3.22 -3.16 8.46
N GLU A 23 -3.16 -4.09 7.52
CA GLU A 23 -2.59 -3.88 6.19
C GLU A 23 -3.44 -2.89 5.38
N GLY A 24 -2.82 -2.15 4.46
CA GLY A 24 -3.50 -1.11 3.67
C GLY A 24 -3.70 0.22 4.40
N MET A 25 -3.13 0.37 5.60
CA MET A 25 -3.20 1.59 6.41
C MET A 25 -1.83 2.26 6.56
N GLY A 26 -1.83 3.59 6.56
CA GLY A 26 -0.66 4.45 6.68
C GLY A 26 -0.09 4.87 5.32
N HIS A 27 0.45 6.08 5.29
CA HIS A 27 1.07 6.65 4.11
C HIS A 27 2.19 7.62 4.53
N ARG A 28 3.32 7.66 3.80
CA ARG A 28 4.48 8.49 4.17
C ARG A 28 4.32 9.97 3.84
N VAL A 29 3.66 10.27 2.72
CA VAL A 29 3.52 11.63 2.17
C VAL A 29 2.11 12.19 2.34
N HIS A 30 1.10 11.47 1.86
CA HIS A 30 -0.30 11.89 1.90
C HIS A 30 -0.98 11.61 3.25
N THR A 31 -1.66 12.62 3.79
CA THR A 31 -2.63 12.47 4.88
C THR A 31 -3.98 11.95 4.39
N GLN A 32 -4.27 12.16 3.10
CA GLN A 32 -5.39 11.59 2.35
C GLN A 32 -4.86 11.19 0.98
N ASP A 33 -4.85 9.88 0.69
CA ASP A 33 -4.35 9.38 -0.60
C ASP A 33 -5.33 9.76 -1.72
N PRO A 34 -4.96 10.63 -2.69
CA PRO A 34 -5.89 11.11 -3.72
C PRO A 34 -6.40 10.00 -4.64
N ARG A 35 -5.67 8.88 -4.73
CA ARG A 35 -6.06 7.73 -5.57
C ARG A 35 -7.21 6.94 -4.95
N ARG A 36 -7.38 7.02 -3.62
CA ARG A 36 -8.40 6.27 -2.89
C ARG A 36 -9.81 6.68 -3.36
N ASP A 37 -10.04 7.99 -3.49
CA ASP A 37 -11.35 8.56 -3.78
C ASP A 37 -11.76 8.26 -5.23
N VAL A 38 -10.79 8.33 -6.15
CA VAL A 38 -10.96 7.93 -7.56
C VAL A 38 -11.33 6.46 -7.67
N LEU A 39 -10.60 5.57 -7.00
CA LEU A 39 -10.88 4.13 -7.06
C LEU A 39 -12.23 3.76 -6.43
N TRP A 40 -12.62 4.43 -5.34
CA TRP A 40 -13.94 4.25 -4.75
C TRP A 40 -15.07 4.71 -5.66
N ALA A 41 -14.88 5.81 -6.39
CA ALA A 41 -15.85 6.29 -7.38
C ALA A 41 -15.98 5.27 -8.53
N MET A 42 -14.85 4.86 -9.13
CA MET A 42 -14.82 3.86 -10.19
C MET A 42 -15.45 2.54 -9.77
N ALA A 43 -15.19 2.05 -8.56
CA ALA A 43 -15.81 0.84 -8.04
C ALA A 43 -17.34 0.98 -7.94
N GLY A 44 -17.83 2.16 -7.53
CA GLY A 44 -19.27 2.46 -7.49
C GLY A 44 -19.90 2.46 -8.88
N GLU A 45 -19.28 3.18 -9.83
CA GLU A 45 -19.75 3.30 -11.22
C GLU A 45 -19.82 1.95 -11.95
N ASN A 46 -18.92 1.02 -11.60
CA ASN A 46 -18.84 -0.31 -12.22
C ASN A 46 -19.59 -1.39 -11.42
N GLY A 47 -20.34 -1.03 -10.37
CA GLY A 47 -21.10 -2.00 -9.57
C GLY A 47 -20.22 -2.96 -8.73
N LEU A 48 -18.98 -2.59 -8.46
CA LEU A 48 -17.99 -3.36 -7.68
C LEU A 48 -17.86 -2.88 -6.23
N ALA A 49 -18.60 -1.85 -5.82
CA ALA A 49 -18.59 -1.33 -4.45
C ALA A 49 -19.47 -2.17 -3.51
N GLY A 50 -18.95 -3.32 -3.08
CA GLY A 50 -19.59 -4.25 -2.15
C GLY A 50 -19.21 -4.01 -0.68
N PRO A 51 -19.42 -5.03 0.18
CA PRO A 51 -19.13 -4.95 1.62
C PRO A 51 -17.66 -4.64 1.94
N CYS A 52 -16.70 -5.15 1.17
CA CYS A 52 -15.28 -4.90 1.44
C CYS A 52 -14.90 -3.45 1.13
N VAL A 53 -15.41 -2.87 0.05
CA VAL A 53 -15.27 -1.44 -0.26
C VAL A 53 -15.95 -0.60 0.83
N ALA A 54 -17.12 -1.01 1.33
CA ALA A 54 -17.77 -0.34 2.45
C ALA A 54 -16.91 -0.36 3.73
N VAL A 55 -16.27 -1.50 4.05
CA VAL A 55 -15.29 -1.59 5.16
C VAL A 55 -14.12 -0.64 4.94
N SER A 56 -13.58 -0.57 3.73
CA SER A 56 -12.42 0.27 3.41
C SER A 56 -12.69 1.76 3.65
N ARG A 57 -13.93 2.22 3.44
CA ARG A 57 -14.35 3.62 3.66
C ARG A 57 -14.41 4.00 5.13
N ILE A 58 -14.66 3.05 6.03
CA ILE A 58 -14.78 3.30 7.47
C ILE A 58 -13.54 2.84 8.27
N ALA A 59 -12.59 2.16 7.63
CA ALA A 59 -11.44 1.54 8.29
C ALA A 59 -10.56 2.56 9.03
N GLU A 60 -10.35 3.75 8.47
CA GLU A 60 -9.58 4.84 9.11
C GLU A 60 -10.20 5.26 10.44
N GLU A 61 -11.50 5.54 10.43
CA GLU A 61 -12.24 5.98 11.60
C GLU A 61 -12.28 4.88 12.67
N MET A 62 -12.58 3.65 12.28
CA MET A 62 -12.60 2.52 13.21
C MET A 62 -11.21 2.24 13.81
N LEU A 63 -10.13 2.39 13.03
CA LEU A 63 -8.77 2.27 13.54
C LEU A 63 -8.42 3.39 14.52
N ARG A 64 -8.84 4.63 14.23
CA ARG A 64 -8.69 5.79 15.11
C ARG A 64 -9.43 5.57 16.44
N GLU A 65 -10.68 5.11 16.41
CA GLU A 65 -11.44 4.79 17.62
C GLU A 65 -10.77 3.72 18.49
N VAL A 66 -10.23 2.67 17.87
CA VAL A 66 -9.69 1.52 18.60
C VAL A 66 -8.27 1.77 19.11
N ARG A 67 -7.42 2.41 18.31
CA ARG A 67 -5.97 2.53 18.58
C ARG A 67 -5.55 3.96 18.94
N GLY A 68 -6.41 4.96 18.76
CA GLY A 68 -6.06 6.37 18.93
C GLY A 68 -5.13 6.93 17.85
N LEU A 69 -4.87 6.16 16.78
CA LEU A 69 -3.97 6.54 15.70
C LEU A 69 -4.75 6.84 14.42
N SER A 70 -4.55 8.04 13.88
CA SER A 70 -5.11 8.43 12.58
C SER A 70 -4.14 8.01 11.47
N LEU A 71 -4.30 6.78 10.99
CA LEU A 71 -3.58 6.29 9.81
C LEU A 71 -4.53 6.31 8.61
N PRO A 72 -4.21 7.01 7.51
CA PRO A 72 -5.06 6.98 6.34
C PRO A 72 -4.98 5.63 5.63
N ILE A 73 -6.07 5.18 5.03
CA ILE A 73 -6.09 4.09 4.06
C ILE A 73 -5.31 4.53 2.83
N ASN A 74 -4.37 3.69 2.42
CA ASN A 74 -3.60 3.93 1.21
C ASN A 74 -4.26 3.24 0.02
N VAL A 75 -3.72 3.51 -1.18
CA VAL A 75 -4.20 2.88 -2.42
C VAL A 75 -4.26 1.36 -2.36
N ASP A 76 -3.31 0.70 -1.66
CA ASP A 76 -3.26 -0.76 -1.59
C ASP A 76 -4.42 -1.33 -0.78
N GLY A 77 -4.82 -0.64 0.30
CA GLY A 77 -6.02 -0.98 1.08
C GLY A 77 -7.30 -0.89 0.27
N VAL A 78 -7.43 0.15 -0.56
CA VAL A 78 -8.59 0.33 -1.45
C VAL A 78 -8.61 -0.71 -2.56
N ILE A 79 -7.48 -0.95 -3.23
CA ILE A 79 -7.35 -2.00 -4.25
C ILE A 79 -7.71 -3.37 -3.66
N GLY A 80 -7.18 -3.69 -2.48
CA GLY A 80 -7.47 -4.96 -1.80
C GLY A 80 -8.96 -5.15 -1.51
N ALA A 81 -9.66 -4.08 -1.10
CA ALA A 81 -11.10 -4.10 -0.87
C ALA A 81 -11.90 -4.35 -2.16
N ILE A 82 -11.56 -3.67 -3.25
CA ILE A 82 -12.22 -3.87 -4.55
C ILE A 82 -12.00 -5.30 -5.05
N ILE A 83 -10.78 -5.82 -4.97
CA ILE A 83 -10.45 -7.19 -5.40
C ILE A 83 -11.20 -8.23 -4.57
N ALA A 84 -11.38 -7.97 -3.27
CA ALA A 84 -12.18 -8.84 -2.40
C ALA A 84 -13.66 -8.83 -2.80
N ASP A 85 -14.24 -7.67 -3.14
CA ASP A 85 -15.62 -7.58 -3.63
C ASP A 85 -15.80 -8.19 -5.02
N MET A 86 -14.75 -8.25 -5.84
CA MET A 86 -14.74 -9.02 -7.09
C MET A 86 -14.71 -10.54 -6.87
N GLY A 87 -14.59 -11.01 -5.62
CA GLY A 87 -14.50 -12.44 -5.29
C GLY A 87 -13.17 -13.09 -5.69
N LEU A 88 -12.14 -12.29 -5.97
CA LEU A 88 -10.83 -12.78 -6.42
C LEU A 88 -9.97 -13.22 -5.24
N SER A 89 -9.07 -14.17 -5.49
CA SER A 89 -8.11 -14.63 -4.48
C SER A 89 -7.14 -13.50 -4.09
N PRO A 90 -6.85 -13.29 -2.79
CA PRO A 90 -5.80 -12.36 -2.36
C PRO A 90 -4.42 -12.65 -2.98
N LYS A 91 -4.15 -13.90 -3.39
CA LYS A 91 -2.92 -14.25 -4.10
C LYS A 91 -2.84 -13.59 -5.48
N LEU A 92 -3.98 -13.38 -6.14
CA LEU A 92 -4.07 -12.72 -7.43
C LEU A 92 -3.92 -11.19 -7.32
N ALA A 93 -4.27 -10.60 -6.17
CA ALA A 93 -4.17 -9.16 -5.95
C ALA A 93 -2.76 -8.62 -6.22
N LYS A 94 -1.74 -9.38 -5.80
CA LYS A 94 -0.35 -9.04 -6.04
C LYS A 94 0.02 -9.04 -7.52
N ALA A 95 -0.54 -9.95 -8.30
CA ALA A 95 -0.31 -9.98 -9.75
C ALA A 95 -0.87 -8.73 -10.42
N LEU A 96 -2.09 -8.30 -10.06
CA LEU A 96 -2.70 -7.07 -10.58
C LEU A 96 -1.85 -5.83 -10.26
N PHE A 97 -1.32 -5.74 -9.04
CA PHE A 97 -0.39 -4.68 -8.67
C PHE A 97 0.88 -4.69 -9.54
N ILE A 98 1.48 -5.87 -9.74
CA ILE A 98 2.68 -6.03 -10.57
C ILE A 98 2.41 -5.54 -12.00
N PHE A 99 1.32 -6.01 -12.62
CA PHE A 99 0.96 -5.58 -13.98
C PHE A 99 0.82 -4.06 -14.10
N GLY A 100 0.13 -3.42 -13.16
CA GLY A 100 0.00 -1.95 -13.14
C GLY A 100 1.35 -1.25 -13.00
N ARG A 101 2.24 -1.76 -12.14
CA ARG A 101 3.59 -1.19 -11.93
C ARG A 101 4.51 -1.41 -13.12
N THR A 102 4.38 -2.50 -13.86
CA THR A 102 5.19 -2.77 -15.06
C THR A 102 5.06 -1.65 -16.08
N MET A 103 3.88 -1.06 -16.27
CA MET A 103 3.69 0.06 -17.20
C MET A 103 4.56 1.27 -16.84
N GLY A 104 4.58 1.66 -15.56
CA GLY A 104 5.41 2.76 -15.09
C GLY A 104 6.91 2.44 -15.11
N LEU A 105 7.28 1.19 -14.79
CA LEU A 105 8.68 0.75 -14.88
C LEU A 105 9.19 0.75 -16.32
N SER A 106 8.38 0.32 -17.28
CA SER A 106 8.71 0.38 -18.70
C SER A 106 8.90 1.82 -19.18
N ALA A 107 8.04 2.73 -18.72
CA ALA A 107 8.18 4.16 -19.05
C ALA A 107 9.48 4.75 -18.47
N HIS A 108 9.78 4.48 -17.19
CA HIS A 108 11.03 4.93 -16.57
C HIS A 108 12.27 4.31 -17.24
N TYR A 109 12.22 3.04 -17.62
CA TYR A 109 13.30 2.42 -18.38
C TYR A 109 13.52 3.13 -19.72
N PHE A 110 12.45 3.39 -20.47
CA PHE A 110 12.55 4.07 -21.75
C PHE A 110 13.09 5.50 -21.60
N GLU A 111 12.61 6.25 -20.61
CA GLU A 111 13.12 7.58 -20.27
C GLU A 111 14.62 7.54 -19.93
N GLU A 112 15.04 6.58 -19.11
CA GLU A 112 16.44 6.40 -18.71
C GLU A 112 17.35 6.17 -19.92
N VAL A 113 17.03 5.19 -20.78
CA VAL A 113 17.90 4.82 -21.91
C VAL A 113 17.91 5.85 -23.05
N THR A 114 16.90 6.73 -23.11
CA THR A 114 16.81 7.77 -24.15
C THR A 114 17.31 9.13 -23.71
N THR A 115 17.32 9.42 -22.40
CA THR A 115 17.67 10.75 -21.89
C THR A 115 18.96 10.79 -21.08
N GLN A 116 19.48 9.64 -20.62
CA GLN A 116 20.67 9.56 -19.77
C GLN A 116 21.84 8.88 -20.49
N PRO A 117 23.09 9.25 -20.16
CA PRO A 117 24.26 8.55 -20.68
C PRO A 117 24.33 7.11 -20.13
N PRO A 118 24.79 6.14 -20.93
CA PRO A 118 25.03 4.77 -20.45
C PRO A 118 25.94 4.75 -19.22
N MET A 119 25.64 3.86 -18.28
CA MET A 119 26.41 3.70 -17.02
C MET A 119 26.50 4.99 -16.18
N ARG A 120 25.46 5.85 -16.19
CA ARG A 120 25.46 7.04 -15.33
C ARG A 120 25.65 6.67 -13.86
N SER A 121 26.42 7.49 -13.14
CA SER A 121 26.63 7.30 -11.71
C SER A 121 25.33 7.56 -10.96
N ILE A 122 24.91 6.60 -10.14
CA ILE A 122 23.87 6.80 -9.15
C ILE A 122 24.54 7.47 -7.94
N VAL A 123 23.86 8.41 -7.28
CA VAL A 123 24.44 9.19 -6.16
C VAL A 123 24.81 8.25 -5.00
N PHE A 124 26.07 7.82 -4.95
CA PHE A 124 26.62 6.99 -3.86
C PHE A 124 27.11 7.83 -2.69
N SER A 125 27.09 9.16 -2.77
CA SER A 125 27.59 10.05 -1.70
C SER A 125 26.80 9.92 -0.40
N GLU A 126 25.57 9.39 -0.45
CA GLU A 126 24.76 9.10 0.74
C GLU A 126 25.00 7.69 1.29
N ALA A 127 25.78 6.85 0.62
CA ALA A 127 26.08 5.50 1.10
C ALA A 127 27.03 5.57 2.31
N VAL A 128 26.48 5.26 3.48
CA VAL A 128 27.27 5.20 4.73
C VAL A 128 27.90 3.81 4.86
N TYR A 129 29.22 3.73 4.74
CA TYR A 129 29.98 2.50 5.01
C TYR A 129 29.90 2.16 6.51
N ARG A 130 29.37 0.98 6.84
CA ARG A 130 29.28 0.45 8.22
C ARG A 130 30.12 -0.80 8.45
N GLY A 131 31.02 -1.13 7.52
CA GLY A 131 31.90 -2.28 7.62
C GLY A 131 33.14 -2.01 8.49
N PRO A 132 34.03 -3.02 8.62
CA PRO A 132 35.32 -2.86 9.29
C PRO A 132 36.18 -1.78 8.64
N ALA A 133 36.97 -1.05 9.42
CA ALA A 133 37.93 -0.10 8.89
C ALA A 133 38.92 -0.77 7.90
N GLU A 134 39.47 0.03 6.99
CA GLU A 134 40.50 -0.41 6.08
C GLU A 134 41.68 -1.03 6.86
N ARG A 135 42.14 -2.20 6.41
CA ARG A 135 43.19 -2.98 7.09
C ARG A 135 44.11 -3.60 6.05
N ALA A 136 45.38 -3.73 6.42
CA ALA A 136 46.37 -4.37 5.57
C ALA A 136 45.98 -5.83 5.24
N TYR A 137 46.27 -6.25 4.01
CA TYR A 137 46.14 -7.64 3.62
C TYR A 137 47.12 -8.49 4.46
N PRO A 138 46.69 -9.64 5.02
CA PRO A 138 47.60 -10.52 5.75
C PRO A 138 48.65 -11.07 4.79
N LYS A 139 49.93 -10.98 5.16
CA LYS A 139 51.00 -11.60 4.37
C LYS A 139 50.96 -13.13 4.49
#